data_AF-A0A7S1ECR3-F1
#
_entry.id   AF-A0A7S1ECR3-F1
#
_cell.length_a   1.000
_cell.length_b   1.000
_cell.length_c   1.000
_cell.angle_alpha   90.00
_cell.angle_beta   90.00
_cell.angle_gamma   90.00
#
_symmetry.space_group_name_H-M   'P 1'
#
loop_
_entity.id
_entity.type
_entity.pdbx_description
1 polymer ?
#
loop_
_entity_poly.entity_id
_entity_poly.type
_entity_poly.pdbx_seq_one_letter_code
_entity_poly.pdbx_strand_id
1 'polypeptide(L)'
;AYQLAGAVALNGLASVHVFHQAVGDTLGDIEITAPDYAIEPNVGAMSLDSDINALRGATTQGARERVRMVTLDSLDVTDLRLLKVDVEGMELNVLKGSERLLARNGFPPILAECWQ
;
A
#
# COMPACT_ATOMS: atom_id res chain seq x y z
N ALA A 1 3.41 -9.22 -7.01
CA ALA A 1 2.65 -7.96 -7.16
C ALA A 1 1.36 -8.00 -8.02
N TYR A 2 1.10 -9.00 -8.90
CA TYR A 2 -0.05 -8.93 -9.84
C TYR A 2 -1.28 -9.80 -9.53
N GLN A 3 -1.24 -10.56 -8.43
CA GLN A 3 -2.33 -11.49 -8.07
C GLN A 3 -3.68 -10.79 -7.87
N LEU A 4 -3.69 -9.58 -7.30
CA LEU A 4 -4.92 -8.79 -7.13
C LEU A 4 -5.57 -8.43 -8.47
N ALA A 5 -4.78 -7.99 -9.46
CA ALA A 5 -5.30 -7.68 -10.79
C ALA A 5 -5.90 -8.92 -11.46
N GLY A 6 -5.26 -10.09 -11.30
CA GLY A 6 -5.80 -11.38 -11.73
C GLY A 6 -7.13 -11.71 -11.04
N ALA A 7 -7.21 -11.56 -9.72
CA ALA A 7 -8.43 -11.81 -8.96
C ALA A 7 -9.58 -10.87 -9.38
N VAL A 8 -9.31 -9.58 -9.58
CA VAL A 8 -10.28 -8.60 -10.09
C VAL A 8 -10.81 -9.01 -11.47
N ALA A 9 -9.92 -9.40 -12.39
CA ALA A 9 -10.29 -9.82 -13.74
C ALA A 9 -11.12 -11.12 -13.74
N LEU A 10 -10.70 -12.13 -12.97
CA LEU A 10 -11.39 -13.42 -12.88
C LEU A 10 -12.81 -13.29 -12.30
N ASN A 11 -13.04 -12.30 -11.43
CA ASN A 11 -14.35 -12.03 -10.85
C ASN A 11 -15.17 -11.00 -11.63
N GLY A 12 -14.67 -10.48 -12.76
CA GLY A 12 -15.41 -9.53 -13.61
C GLY A 12 -15.72 -8.19 -12.92
N LEU A 13 -14.88 -7.75 -11.98
CA LEU A 13 -15.14 -6.56 -11.17
C LEU A 13 -14.78 -5.27 -11.91
N ALA A 14 -15.66 -4.83 -12.81
CA ALA A 14 -15.42 -3.66 -13.67
C ALA A 14 -15.28 -2.33 -12.91
N SER A 15 -15.83 -2.22 -11.70
CA SER A 15 -15.76 -1.02 -10.85
C SER A 15 -14.51 -0.96 -9.97
N VAL A 16 -13.58 -1.93 -10.11
CA VAL A 16 -12.36 -1.99 -9.32
C VAL A 16 -11.16 -1.65 -10.19
N HIS A 17 -10.40 -0.63 -9.77
CA HIS A 17 -9.17 -0.20 -10.43
C HIS A 17 -7.98 -0.55 -9.54
N VAL A 18 -6.97 -1.20 -10.11
CA VAL A 18 -5.76 -1.63 -9.41
C VAL A 18 -4.57 -0.86 -9.95
N PHE A 19 -3.78 -0.27 -9.05
CA PHE A 19 -2.58 0.47 -9.37
C PHE A 19 -1.36 -0.23 -8.77
N HIS A 20 -0.38 -0.57 -9.60
CA HIS A 20 0.89 -1.14 -9.14
C HIS A 20 1.84 -0.01 -8.71
N GLN A 21 1.61 0.54 -7.52
CA GLN A 21 2.31 1.71 -6.98
C GLN A 21 2.46 1.58 -5.46
N ALA A 22 3.54 2.14 -4.92
CA ALA A 22 3.67 2.37 -3.48
C ALA A 22 2.98 3.68 -3.10
N VAL A 23 2.46 3.76 -1.88
CA VAL A 23 1.79 4.96 -1.35
C VAL A 23 2.54 5.42 -0.09
N GLY A 24 2.86 6.71 -0.03
CA GLY A 24 3.54 7.32 1.11
C GLY A 24 3.38 8.84 1.13
N ASP A 25 4.31 9.53 1.78
CA ASP A 25 4.32 10.99 1.95
C ASP A 25 5.21 11.73 0.95
N THR A 26 5.86 11.01 0.04
CA THR A 26 6.73 11.59 -1.00
C THR A 26 6.43 11.00 -2.38
N LEU A 27 6.84 11.71 -3.42
CA LEU A 27 6.77 11.25 -4.81
C LEU A 27 8.14 10.73 -5.25
N GLY A 28 8.17 9.67 -6.06
CA GLY A 28 9.41 9.19 -6.65
C GLY A 28 9.32 7.76 -7.16
N ASP A 29 10.48 7.15 -7.35
CA ASP A 29 10.61 5.72 -7.58
C ASP A 29 11.39 5.11 -6.42
N ILE A 30 10.94 3.96 -5.95
CA ILE A 30 11.60 3.20 -4.88
C ILE A 30 11.96 1.81 -5.40
N GLU A 31 13.05 1.25 -4.89
CA GLU A 31 13.36 -0.17 -5.06
C GLU A 31 12.81 -0.92 -3.85
N ILE A 32 11.98 -1.93 -4.11
CA ILE A 32 11.45 -2.84 -3.09
C ILE A 32 11.94 -4.25 -3.36
N THR A 33 12.03 -5.06 -2.32
CA THR A 33 12.22 -6.51 -2.47
C THR A 33 10.85 -7.15 -2.31
N ALA A 34 10.31 -7.72 -3.37
CA ALA A 34 9.01 -8.38 -3.31
C ALA A 34 9.13 -9.73 -2.59
N PRO A 35 8.10 -10.15 -1.84
CA PRO A 35 8.07 -11.46 -1.18
C PRO A 35 8.04 -12.60 -2.19
N ASP A 36 8.82 -13.65 -1.93
CA ASP A 36 8.72 -14.90 -2.69
C ASP A 36 7.57 -15.77 -2.14
N TYR A 37 6.41 -15.64 -2.78
CA TYR A 37 5.19 -16.36 -2.43
C TYR A 37 5.31 -17.90 -2.47
N ALA A 38 6.35 -18.46 -3.10
CA ALA A 38 6.53 -19.90 -3.16
C ALA A 38 7.22 -20.48 -1.91
N ILE A 39 8.00 -19.66 -1.19
CA ILE A 39 8.88 -20.14 -0.12
C ILE A 39 8.67 -19.38 1.20
N GLU A 40 8.19 -18.14 1.17
CA GLU A 40 8.01 -17.32 2.36
C GLU A 40 6.68 -17.67 3.05
N PRO A 41 6.70 -18.10 4.33
CA PRO A 41 5.50 -18.58 5.01
C PRO A 41 4.57 -17.45 5.48
N ASN A 42 5.09 -16.23 5.66
CA ASN A 42 4.34 -15.10 6.18
C ASN A 42 4.54 -13.84 5.33
N VAL A 43 4.12 -13.95 4.07
CA VAL A 43 4.17 -12.83 3.11
C VAL A 43 3.35 -11.62 3.59
N GLY A 44 2.28 -11.86 4.35
CA GLY A 44 1.39 -10.81 4.84
C GLY A 44 2.05 -9.87 5.84
N ALA A 45 3.08 -10.30 6.57
CA ALA A 45 3.77 -9.47 7.56
C ALA A 45 4.92 -8.62 6.98
N MET A 46 5.11 -8.63 5.65
CA MET A 46 6.17 -7.87 5.00
C MET A 46 5.88 -6.37 5.09
N SER A 47 6.82 -5.62 5.67
CA SER A 47 6.85 -4.16 5.66
C SER A 47 7.92 -3.63 4.70
N LEU A 48 7.79 -2.36 4.30
CA LEU A 48 8.90 -1.61 3.70
C LEU A 48 9.79 -0.97 4.77
N ASP A 49 9.37 -0.98 6.03
CA ASP A 49 10.16 -0.55 7.18
C ASP A 49 11.00 -1.74 7.69
N SER A 50 12.32 -1.57 7.70
CA SER A 50 13.25 -2.62 8.16
C SER A 50 13.12 -2.93 9.65
N ASP A 51 12.76 -1.95 10.46
CA ASP A 51 12.64 -2.12 11.92
C ASP A 51 11.34 -2.88 12.25
N ILE A 52 10.25 -2.62 11.51
CA ILE A 52 9.01 -3.40 11.61
C ILE A 52 9.25 -4.84 11.17
N ASN A 53 9.98 -5.05 10.07
CA ASN A 53 10.36 -6.39 9.62
C ASN A 53 11.18 -7.13 10.68
N ALA A 54 12.18 -6.48 11.28
CA ALA A 54 13.00 -7.07 12.33
C ALA A 54 12.19 -7.44 13.56
N LEU A 55 11.24 -6.60 13.98
CA LEU A 55 10.35 -6.87 15.12
C LEU A 55 9.49 -8.12 14.89
N ARG A 56 9.01 -8.32 13.65
CA ARG A 56 8.15 -9.46 13.28
C ARG A 56 8.92 -10.70 12.84
N GLY A 57 10.25 -10.63 12.74
CA GLY A 57 11.06 -11.68 12.13
C GLY A 57 10.70 -11.92 10.67
N ALA A 58 10.14 -10.91 9.99
CA ALA A 58 9.84 -10.97 8.58
C ALA A 58 11.16 -10.79 7.81
N THR A 59 11.46 -11.74 6.92
CA THR A 59 12.56 -11.63 5.98
C THR A 59 12.03 -11.92 4.60
N THR A 60 12.34 -11.03 3.67
CA THR A 60 11.89 -11.15 2.29
C THR A 60 13.10 -11.24 1.38
N GLN A 61 13.11 -12.28 0.54
CA GLN A 61 14.25 -12.67 -0.28
C GLN A 61 13.91 -12.79 -1.76
N GLY A 62 12.71 -12.37 -2.16
CA GLY A 62 12.30 -12.43 -3.55
C GLY A 62 12.98 -11.38 -4.43
N ALA A 63 12.42 -11.20 -5.62
CA ALA A 63 13.01 -10.32 -6.63
C ALA A 63 12.92 -8.85 -6.22
N ARG A 64 13.97 -8.09 -6.54
CA ARG A 64 13.92 -6.64 -6.46
C ARG A 64 13.15 -6.08 -7.63
N GLU A 65 12.27 -5.13 -7.35
CA GLU A 65 11.55 -4.39 -8.36
C GLU A 65 11.51 -2.91 -8.04
N ARG A 66 11.48 -2.10 -9.08
CA ARG A 66 11.32 -0.65 -8.95
C ARG A 66 9.86 -0.30 -9.15
N VAL A 67 9.27 0.35 -8.17
CA VAL A 67 7.88 0.77 -8.17
C VAL A 67 7.78 2.28 -7.98
N ARG A 68 6.78 2.88 -8.62
CA ARG A 68 6.49 4.29 -8.44
C ARG A 68 5.88 4.52 -7.07
N MET A 69 6.43 5.45 -6.31
CA MET A 69 5.86 5.96 -5.07
C MET A 69 5.04 7.22 -5.36
N VAL A 70 3.80 7.22 -4.88
CA VAL A 70 2.86 8.34 -4.99
C VAL A 70 2.37 8.77 -3.62
N THR A 71 1.88 10.01 -3.55
CA THR A 71 1.04 10.45 -2.44
C THR A 71 -0.41 10.33 -2.84
N LEU A 72 -1.31 10.04 -1.90
CA LEU A 72 -2.75 10.03 -2.19
C LEU A 72 -3.26 11.41 -2.66
N ASP A 73 -2.61 12.48 -2.21
CA ASP A 73 -2.83 13.84 -2.67
C ASP A 73 -2.55 14.05 -4.17
N SER A 74 -1.66 13.25 -4.76
CA SER A 74 -1.32 13.32 -6.18
C SER A 74 -2.31 12.58 -7.08
N LEU A 75 -3.21 11.79 -6.49
CA LEU A 75 -4.25 11.09 -7.22
C LEU A 75 -5.46 11.99 -7.43
N ASP A 76 -6.08 11.87 -8.59
CA ASP A 76 -7.32 12.58 -8.93
C ASP A 76 -8.57 11.83 -8.43
N VAL A 77 -8.56 11.51 -7.13
CA VAL A 77 -9.72 10.88 -6.46
C VAL A 77 -10.62 11.98 -5.92
N THR A 78 -11.89 11.90 -6.30
CA THR A 78 -12.99 12.75 -5.83
C THR A 78 -14.10 11.87 -5.27
N ASP A 79 -14.96 12.43 -4.43
CA ASP A 79 -16.04 11.73 -3.72
C ASP A 79 -15.56 10.53 -2.88
N LEU A 80 -14.41 10.70 -2.19
CA LEU A 80 -13.89 9.68 -1.29
C LEU A 80 -14.85 9.50 -0.10
N ARG A 81 -15.45 8.31 0.02
CA ARG A 81 -16.41 7.97 1.09
C ARG A 81 -15.81 7.13 2.22
N LEU A 82 -14.71 6.42 1.95
CA LEU A 82 -14.00 5.57 2.90
C LEU A 82 -12.56 5.41 2.43
N LEU A 83 -11.61 5.54 3.35
CA LEU A 83 -10.20 5.18 3.11
C LEU A 83 -9.83 3.98 3.98
N LYS A 84 -9.44 2.86 3.35
CA LYS A 84 -8.77 1.75 4.05
C LYS A 84 -7.26 1.92 3.89
N VAL A 85 -6.51 1.81 4.98
CA VAL A 85 -5.03 1.83 4.98
C VAL A 85 -4.51 0.58 5.71
N ASP A 86 -3.71 -0.19 5.01
CA ASP A 86 -3.20 -1.49 5.45
C ASP A 86 -1.86 -1.70 4.75
N VAL A 87 -0.80 -1.12 5.33
CA VAL A 87 0.52 -0.94 4.68
C VAL A 87 1.67 -1.35 5.60
N GLU A 88 1.37 -2.25 6.52
CA GLU A 88 2.25 -2.87 7.48
C GLU A 88 3.29 -1.93 8.14
N GLY A 89 2.83 -0.89 8.86
CA GLY A 89 3.69 0.02 9.62
C GLY A 89 3.98 1.37 8.94
N MET A 90 3.50 1.58 7.72
CA MET A 90 3.67 2.82 6.95
C MET A 90 2.42 3.73 6.97
N GLU A 91 1.45 3.47 7.87
CA GLU A 91 0.14 4.15 7.87
C GLU A 91 0.27 5.66 8.05
N LEU A 92 1.18 6.10 8.93
CA LEU A 92 1.41 7.52 9.16
C LEU A 92 1.92 8.23 7.90
N ASN A 93 2.81 7.60 7.12
CA ASN A 93 3.30 8.16 5.86
C ASN A 93 2.17 8.27 4.83
N VAL A 94 1.30 7.27 4.74
CA VAL A 94 0.12 7.35 3.86
C VAL A 94 -0.79 8.51 4.28
N LEU A 95 -1.05 8.68 5.58
CA LEU A 95 -1.90 9.75 6.08
C LEU A 95 -1.31 11.15 5.81
N LYS A 96 -0.01 11.34 6.05
CA LYS A 96 0.71 12.59 5.69
C LYS A 96 0.64 12.87 4.18
N GLY A 97 0.73 11.84 3.35
CA GLY A 97 0.57 11.94 1.90
C GLY A 97 -0.87 12.16 1.41
N SER A 98 -1.85 12.28 2.31
CA SER A 98 -3.28 12.33 1.98
C SER A 98 -4.01 13.56 2.53
N GLU A 99 -3.30 14.51 3.14
CA GLU A 99 -3.91 15.65 3.83
C GLU A 99 -4.87 16.45 2.94
N ARG A 100 -4.48 16.78 1.70
CA ARG A 100 -5.34 17.53 0.78
C ARG A 100 -6.49 16.70 0.25
N LEU A 101 -6.28 15.40 0.00
CA LEU A 101 -7.33 14.46 -0.40
C LEU A 101 -8.38 14.32 0.70
N LEU A 102 -7.98 14.16 1.95
CA LEU A 102 -8.89 14.06 3.08
C LEU A 102 -9.66 15.37 3.27
N ALA A 103 -8.96 16.52 3.26
CA ALA A 103 -9.58 17.82 3.43
C ALA A 103 -10.62 18.14 2.33
N ARG A 104 -10.28 17.89 1.05
CA ARG A 104 -11.21 18.18 -0.07
C ARG A 104 -12.43 17.27 -0.12
N ASN A 105 -12.37 16.12 0.54
CA ASN A 105 -13.50 15.18 0.66
C ASN A 105 -14.20 15.25 2.03
N GLY A 106 -13.89 16.26 2.86
CA GLY A 106 -14.56 16.49 4.14
C GLY A 106 -14.23 15.47 5.22
N PHE A 107 -13.00 14.92 5.21
CA PHE A 107 -12.50 13.94 6.19
C PHE A 107 -13.39 12.70 6.31
N PRO A 108 -13.44 11.86 5.25
CA PRO A 108 -14.23 10.64 5.30
C PRO A 108 -13.70 9.67 6.38
N PRO A 109 -14.51 8.69 6.81
CA PRO A 109 -14.05 7.62 7.70
C PRO A 109 -12.78 6.95 7.18
N ILE A 110 -11.87 6.66 8.10
CA ILE A 110 -10.61 5.96 7.85
C ILE A 110 -10.61 4.66 8.65
N LEU A 111 -10.38 3.55 7.96
CA LEU A 111 -10.10 2.25 8.56
C LEU A 111 -8.62 1.95 8.35
N ALA A 112 -7.82 2.10 9.40
CA ALA A 112 -6.38 1.83 9.35
C ALA A 112 -6.02 0.75 10.36
N GLU A 113 -5.05 -0.09 10.02
CA GLU A 113 -4.40 -0.93 11.01
C GLU A 113 -3.56 -0.07 11.96
N CYS A 114 -3.77 -0.23 13.27
CA CYS A 114 -2.98 0.45 14.29
C CYS A 114 -1.90 -0.49 14.80
N TRP A 115 -0.67 -0.19 14.39
CA TRP A 115 0.53 -0.91 14.78
C TRP A 115 0.95 -0.52 16.19
N GLN A 116 1.20 -1.52 17.06
CA GLN A 116 1.72 -1.36 18.41
C GLN A 116 3.15 -1.87 18.51
#